data_AF-A0A835U8V7-F1
#
_entry.id   AF-A0A835U8V7-F1
#
_cell.length_a   1.000
_cell.length_b   1.000
_cell.length_c   1.000
_cell.angle_alpha   90.00
_cell.angle_beta   90.00
_cell.angle_gamma   90.00
#
_symmetry.space_group_name_H-M   'P 1'
#
loop_
_entity.id
_entity.type
_entity.pdbx_description
1 polymer ?
#
loop_
_entity_poly.entity_id
_entity_poly.type
_entity_poly.pdbx_seq_one_letter_code
_entity_poly.pdbx_strand_id
1 'polypeptide(L)'
;MSRSGDGELQCFGFNCRAAKSATADRRNGGKKNTCLLKDFYMDWSTTSVDPLPLLLNQSRWLLPPSSTNRSCPVSLAGAMAASTSVDVLASNVRSLHAHFDAYFQALDLAAGQDVTQVLSPGDWRSPLEKPFLFLGDFHPAILTILLRSFLDPSFRSISVPSSFTPSRAWKDPSQDLIAKVEQIERGLRLIVPTLVQRLRDVQKVYFEAAVDSWVAGHQRVEASSEVPEDVIKSHLRELECIFGDANRLRRSILGEILAAIDVYQAALFLESLSNFVIGYVMKMCYGV
;
A
#
# COMPACT_ATOMS: atom_id res chain seq x y z
N MET A 1 28.26 -12.70 -36.44
CA MET A 1 28.86 -12.09 -35.25
C MET A 1 27.73 -11.74 -34.30
N SER A 2 27.49 -12.65 -33.36
CA SER A 2 26.49 -12.55 -32.31
C SER A 2 26.97 -11.60 -31.22
N ARG A 3 26.09 -10.74 -30.72
CA ARG A 3 26.19 -10.23 -29.35
C ARG A 3 24.82 -10.31 -28.70
N SER A 4 24.69 -11.36 -27.88
CA SER A 4 23.66 -11.53 -26.85
C SER A 4 23.79 -10.36 -25.87
N GLY A 5 22.70 -9.66 -25.62
CA GLY A 5 22.56 -8.73 -24.52
C GLY A 5 21.63 -9.35 -23.51
N ASP A 6 22.20 -10.10 -22.57
CA ASP A 6 21.48 -10.69 -21.45
C ASP A 6 21.05 -9.56 -20.50
N GLY A 7 19.83 -9.07 -20.71
CA GLY A 7 19.10 -8.26 -19.74
C GLY A 7 18.56 -9.18 -18.65
N GLU A 8 19.37 -9.41 -17.63
CA GLU A 8 19.04 -10.19 -16.44
C GLU A 8 17.86 -9.51 -15.71
N LEU A 9 16.64 -9.92 -16.05
CA LEU A 9 15.45 -9.70 -15.24
C LEU A 9 15.70 -10.41 -13.91
N GLN A 10 15.99 -9.63 -12.86
CA GLN A 10 15.92 -10.14 -11.49
C GLN A 10 14.50 -10.67 -11.27
N CYS A 11 14.36 -11.99 -11.39
CA CYS A 11 13.14 -12.70 -11.10
C CYS A 11 12.79 -12.44 -9.62
N PHE A 12 11.64 -11.81 -9.39
CA PHE A 12 10.99 -11.77 -8.08
C PHE A 12 10.56 -13.18 -7.70
N GLY A 13 11.52 -13.98 -7.22
CA GLY A 13 11.27 -15.27 -6.59
C GLY A 13 10.67 -15.03 -5.21
N PHE A 14 9.35 -14.95 -5.12
CA PHE A 14 8.64 -15.04 -3.85
C PHE A 14 8.72 -16.48 -3.35
N ASN A 15 9.76 -16.78 -2.57
CA ASN A 15 9.99 -18.08 -1.96
C ASN A 15 9.42 -18.05 -0.54
N CYS A 16 8.21 -18.60 -0.32
CA CYS A 16 7.56 -18.73 0.99
C CYS A 16 8.27 -19.74 1.93
N ARG A 17 9.59 -19.90 1.84
CA ARG A 17 10.32 -20.92 2.60
C ARG A 17 11.55 -20.35 3.30
N ALA A 18 11.33 -19.42 4.24
CA ALA A 18 12.27 -19.13 5.32
C ALA A 18 11.63 -18.25 6.42
N ALA A 19 10.84 -18.87 7.30
CA ALA A 19 10.56 -18.34 8.63
C ALA A 19 10.30 -19.50 9.61
N LYS A 20 11.37 -20.24 9.93
CA LYS A 20 11.42 -21.10 11.11
C LYS A 20 12.64 -20.68 11.93
N SER A 21 12.36 -20.04 13.07
CA SER A 21 13.21 -19.78 14.24
C SER A 21 12.75 -18.44 14.83
N ALA A 22 12.34 -18.28 16.08
CA ALA A 22 12.19 -19.15 17.23
C ALA A 22 11.31 -18.38 18.23
N THR A 23 10.34 -19.03 18.85
CA THR A 23 9.81 -18.60 20.16
C THR A 23 9.11 -19.80 20.79
N ALA A 24 9.88 -20.51 21.60
CA ALA A 24 9.33 -21.36 22.63
C ALA A 24 8.87 -20.47 23.79
N ASP A 25 7.73 -20.88 24.35
CA ASP A 25 7.28 -20.66 25.71
C ASP A 25 6.64 -19.30 26.09
N ARG A 26 5.31 -19.28 26.06
CA ARG A 26 4.49 -18.85 27.21
C ARG A 26 3.04 -19.28 27.04
N ARG A 27 2.65 -20.32 27.79
CA ARG A 27 1.25 -20.51 28.20
C ARG A 27 0.86 -19.32 29.07
N ASN A 28 -0.13 -18.55 28.63
CA ASN A 28 -1.09 -17.96 29.55
C ASN A 28 -2.40 -17.64 28.82
N GLY A 29 -3.51 -18.11 29.40
CA GLY A 29 -4.85 -17.80 28.95
C GLY A 29 -5.10 -16.30 29.09
N GLY A 30 -5.07 -15.59 27.97
CA GLY A 30 -5.54 -14.22 27.83
C GLY A 30 -6.46 -14.16 26.62
N LYS A 31 -7.60 -13.50 26.77
CA LYS A 31 -8.55 -13.23 25.68
C LYS A 31 -7.77 -12.84 24.42
N LYS A 32 -7.95 -13.59 23.32
CA LYS A 32 -7.33 -13.25 22.03
C LYS A 32 -7.84 -11.85 21.66
N ASN A 33 -6.95 -10.86 21.66
CA ASN A 33 -7.24 -9.47 21.30
C ASN A 33 -7.61 -9.40 19.82
N THR A 34 -8.88 -9.64 19.51
CA THR A 34 -9.47 -9.49 18.17
C THR A 34 -9.55 -8.03 17.70
N CYS A 35 -9.05 -7.06 18.48
CA CYS A 35 -9.12 -5.63 18.17
C CYS A 35 -7.80 -5.01 17.65
N LEU A 36 -6.69 -5.75 17.53
CA LEU A 36 -5.38 -5.14 17.21
C LEU A 36 -5.36 -4.38 15.88
N LEU A 37 -5.87 -4.97 14.79
CA LEU A 37 -5.88 -4.28 13.48
C LEU A 37 -6.91 -3.14 13.44
N LYS A 38 -8.08 -3.34 14.03
CA LYS A 38 -9.15 -2.34 14.06
C LYS A 38 -8.67 -1.08 14.79
N ASP A 39 -8.15 -1.24 16.00
CA ASP A 39 -7.72 -0.11 16.84
C ASP A 39 -6.55 0.61 16.17
N PHE A 40 -5.60 -0.13 15.59
CA PHE A 40 -4.52 0.43 14.78
C PHE A 40 -5.05 1.20 13.58
N TYR A 41 -6.00 0.65 12.81
CA TYR A 41 -6.54 1.31 11.62
C TYR A 41 -7.25 2.61 11.97
N MET A 42 -8.01 2.64 13.06
CA MET A 42 -8.68 3.86 13.52
C MET A 42 -7.65 4.94 13.88
N ASP A 43 -6.61 4.60 14.65
CA ASP A 43 -5.52 5.54 15.01
C ASP A 43 -4.68 5.97 13.79
N TRP A 44 -4.41 5.03 12.88
CA TRP A 44 -3.69 5.28 11.65
C TRP A 44 -4.46 6.23 10.73
N SER A 45 -5.78 6.03 10.62
CA SER A 45 -6.65 6.86 9.79
C SER A 45 -6.79 8.28 10.35
N THR A 46 -6.95 8.46 11.66
CA THR A 46 -7.00 9.80 12.29
C THR A 46 -5.67 10.54 12.13
N THR A 47 -4.54 9.84 12.30
CA THR A 47 -3.19 10.41 12.11
C THR A 47 -2.91 10.74 10.64
N SER A 48 -3.54 10.01 9.71
CA SER A 48 -3.50 10.33 8.28
C SER A 48 -4.31 11.58 7.95
N VAL A 49 -5.39 11.86 8.67
CA VAL A 49 -6.34 12.97 8.42
C VAL A 49 -5.80 14.32 8.89
N ASP A 50 -5.21 14.40 10.09
CA ASP A 50 -4.97 15.72 10.73
C ASP A 50 -3.50 16.17 10.79
N PRO A 51 -2.53 15.46 11.38
CA PRO A 51 -1.18 16.02 11.58
C PRO A 51 -0.26 15.94 10.36
N LEU A 52 -0.21 14.80 9.65
CA LEU A 52 0.88 14.53 8.71
C LEU A 52 0.78 15.30 7.38
N PRO A 53 -0.39 15.37 6.71
CA PRO A 53 -0.54 16.20 5.49
C PRO A 53 -0.43 17.69 5.80
N LEU A 54 -0.88 18.15 6.97
CA LEU A 54 -0.73 19.55 7.39
C LEU A 54 0.73 19.92 7.62
N LEU A 55 1.53 19.03 8.21
CA LEU A 55 2.98 19.24 8.37
C LEU A 55 3.71 19.27 7.02
N LEU A 56 3.32 18.42 6.06
CA LEU A 56 3.81 18.52 4.67
C LEU A 56 3.41 19.86 4.02
N ASN A 57 2.16 20.29 4.19
CA ASN A 57 1.68 21.53 3.61
C ASN A 57 2.38 22.75 4.23
N GLN A 58 2.56 22.79 5.55
CA GLN A 58 3.27 23.89 6.23
C GLN A 58 4.74 23.96 5.81
N SER A 59 5.43 22.83 5.68
CA SER A 59 6.83 22.79 5.21
C SER A 59 7.00 23.18 3.73
N ARG A 60 5.94 23.07 2.91
CA ARG A 60 5.92 23.55 1.51
C ARG A 60 5.97 25.08 1.39
N TRP A 61 5.36 25.84 2.31
CA TRP A 61 5.29 27.31 2.22
C TRP A 61 6.49 28.05 2.80
N LEU A 62 7.42 27.35 3.46
CA LEU A 62 8.61 27.95 4.07
C LEU A 62 9.76 28.18 3.07
N LEU A 63 9.58 27.82 1.79
CA LEU A 63 10.59 28.05 0.76
C LEU A 63 10.41 29.44 0.12
N PRO A 64 11.48 30.26 0.05
CA PRO A 64 11.40 31.53 -0.64
C PRO A 64 11.13 31.28 -2.13
N PRO A 65 10.32 32.12 -2.79
CA PRO A 65 10.14 32.04 -4.23
C PRO A 65 11.52 32.17 -4.88
N SER A 66 11.93 31.16 -5.66
CA SER A 66 13.12 31.23 -6.48
C SER A 66 12.98 32.42 -7.43
N SER A 67 13.64 33.53 -7.07
CA SER A 67 13.72 34.73 -7.87
C SER A 67 14.55 34.42 -9.11
N THR A 68 13.86 34.06 -10.20
CA THR A 68 14.37 34.32 -11.54
C THR A 68 14.34 35.84 -11.76
N ASN A 69 15.24 36.55 -11.09
CA ASN A 69 15.82 37.76 -11.62
C ASN A 69 17.25 37.86 -11.12
N ARG A 70 18.18 37.88 -12.08
CA ARG A 70 19.62 37.94 -11.88
C ARG A 70 19.97 39.12 -10.98
N SER A 71 21.05 38.97 -10.23
CA SER A 71 21.85 40.02 -9.55
C SER A 71 21.66 40.21 -8.03
N CYS A 72 21.61 39.14 -7.23
CA CYS A 72 21.96 39.24 -5.80
C CYS A 72 22.74 37.98 -5.36
N PRO A 73 23.85 38.10 -4.60
CA PRO A 73 24.49 36.94 -4.00
C PRO A 73 23.54 36.38 -2.94
N VAL A 74 23.18 35.10 -3.07
CA VAL A 74 22.41 34.38 -2.06
C VAL A 74 23.21 34.41 -0.76
N SER A 75 22.69 35.09 0.26
CA SER A 75 23.26 35.10 1.61
C SER A 75 23.34 33.68 2.16
N LEU A 76 24.45 33.33 2.82
CA LEU A 76 24.65 32.04 3.50
C LEU A 76 23.47 31.72 4.44
N ALA A 77 22.89 32.72 5.10
CA ALA A 77 21.72 32.55 5.97
C ALA A 77 20.46 32.14 5.20
N GLY A 78 20.28 32.64 3.96
CA GLY A 78 19.18 32.23 3.09
C GLY A 78 19.37 30.80 2.55
N ALA A 79 20.60 30.42 2.23
CA ALA A 79 20.93 29.05 1.84
C ALA A 79 20.73 28.05 3.02
N MET A 80 21.10 28.45 4.24
CA MET A 80 20.90 27.66 5.45
C MET A 80 19.42 27.55 5.86
N ALA A 81 18.64 28.62 5.71
CA ALA A 81 17.19 28.58 5.95
C ALA A 81 16.48 27.68 4.92
N ALA A 82 16.88 27.76 3.64
CA ALA A 82 16.38 26.88 2.59
C ALA A 82 16.79 25.41 2.84
N SER A 83 18.05 25.13 3.22
CA SER A 83 18.49 23.77 3.55
C SER A 83 17.72 23.20 4.74
N THR A 84 17.53 23.99 5.80
CA THR A 84 16.75 23.59 6.98
C THR A 84 15.30 23.26 6.59
N SER A 85 14.70 24.02 5.66
CA SER A 85 13.34 23.73 5.17
C SER A 85 13.24 22.45 4.33
N VAL A 86 14.28 22.13 3.54
CA VAL A 86 14.35 20.89 2.75
C VAL A 86 14.58 19.67 3.64
N ASP A 87 15.41 19.79 4.67
CA ASP A 87 15.65 18.72 5.64
C ASP A 87 14.38 18.40 6.45
N VAL A 88 13.61 19.43 6.83
CA VAL A 88 12.30 19.26 7.47
C VAL A 88 11.31 18.58 6.52
N LEU A 89 11.23 19.01 5.26
CA LEU A 89 10.36 18.38 4.26
C LEU A 89 10.73 16.91 4.02
N ALA A 90 12.02 16.61 3.85
CA ALA A 90 12.52 15.25 3.69
C ALA A 90 12.22 14.39 4.94
N SER A 91 12.28 14.98 6.14
CA SER A 91 11.87 14.30 7.37
C SER A 91 10.39 13.98 7.37
N ASN A 92 9.54 14.92 6.97
CA ASN A 92 8.09 14.69 6.89
C ASN A 92 7.72 13.64 5.84
N VAL A 93 8.37 13.66 4.67
CA VAL A 93 8.22 12.62 3.63
C VAL A 93 8.60 11.24 4.18
N ARG A 94 9.74 11.14 4.88
CA ARG A 94 10.16 9.88 5.53
C ARG A 94 9.15 9.41 6.58
N SER A 95 8.64 10.31 7.42
CA SER A 95 7.62 9.99 8.42
C SER A 95 6.33 9.48 7.80
N LEU A 96 5.85 10.11 6.72
CA LEU A 96 4.65 9.65 6.00
C LEU A 96 4.86 8.32 5.28
N HIS A 97 6.00 8.13 4.65
CA HIS A 97 6.34 6.85 4.07
C HIS A 97 6.34 5.74 5.15
N ALA A 98 7.00 5.99 6.29
CA ALA A 98 7.00 5.08 7.43
C ALA A 98 5.60 4.82 7.99
N HIS A 99 4.71 5.83 7.97
CA HIS A 99 3.31 5.69 8.36
C HIS A 99 2.53 4.72 7.48
N PHE A 100 2.70 4.80 6.15
CA PHE A 100 2.13 3.79 5.23
C PHE A 100 2.77 2.42 5.41
N ASP A 101 4.09 2.38 5.60
CA ASP A 101 4.84 1.13 5.79
C ASP A 101 4.41 0.39 7.06
N ALA A 102 4.20 1.11 8.17
CA ALA A 102 3.68 0.57 9.42
C ALA A 102 2.28 -0.02 9.24
N TYR A 103 1.44 0.60 8.43
CA TYR A 103 0.10 0.10 8.15
C TYR A 103 0.09 -1.19 7.34
N PHE A 104 0.92 -1.30 6.30
CA PHE A 104 1.06 -2.57 5.58
C PHE A 104 1.68 -3.67 6.45
N GLN A 105 2.59 -3.33 7.37
CA GLN A 105 3.10 -4.28 8.36
C GLN A 105 2.02 -4.71 9.36
N ALA A 106 1.13 -3.81 9.77
CA ALA A 106 -0.01 -4.15 10.63
C ALA A 106 -0.98 -5.11 9.91
N LEU A 107 -1.22 -4.93 8.61
CA LEU A 107 -1.99 -5.87 7.80
C LEU A 107 -1.32 -7.25 7.72
N ASP A 108 0.00 -7.32 7.56
CA ASP A 108 0.76 -8.58 7.57
C ASP A 108 0.64 -9.31 8.91
N LEU A 109 0.82 -8.56 10.01
CA LEU A 109 0.70 -9.11 11.37
C LEU A 109 -0.73 -9.61 11.64
N ALA A 110 -1.74 -8.87 11.19
CA ALA A 110 -3.13 -9.28 11.32
C ALA A 110 -3.42 -10.56 10.53
N ALA A 111 -2.94 -10.64 9.28
CA ALA A 111 -3.07 -11.84 8.45
C ALA A 111 -2.42 -13.07 9.08
N GLY A 112 -1.23 -12.91 9.69
CA GLY A 112 -0.51 -13.99 10.35
C GLY A 112 -1.09 -14.43 11.70
N GLN A 113 -1.82 -13.55 12.39
CA GLN A 113 -2.54 -13.91 13.61
C GLN A 113 -3.87 -14.57 13.30
N ASP A 114 -4.66 -13.94 12.43
CA ASP A 114 -5.98 -14.37 12.00
C ASP A 114 -6.37 -13.67 10.70
N VAL A 115 -6.24 -14.39 9.59
CA VAL A 115 -6.56 -13.90 8.24
C VAL A 115 -8.01 -13.42 8.09
N THR A 116 -8.93 -13.84 8.96
CA THR A 116 -10.32 -13.37 8.93
C THR A 116 -10.45 -11.88 9.26
N GLN A 117 -9.49 -11.32 10.02
CA GLN A 117 -9.44 -9.87 10.31
C GLN A 117 -9.24 -9.04 9.03
N VAL A 118 -8.62 -9.63 8.01
CA VAL A 118 -8.31 -8.98 6.72
C VAL A 118 -9.34 -9.33 5.65
N LEU A 119 -9.85 -10.57 5.64
CA LEU A 119 -10.89 -11.03 4.70
C LEU A 119 -12.26 -10.42 4.97
N SER A 120 -12.62 -10.35 6.24
CA SER A 120 -13.92 -9.90 6.71
C SER A 120 -13.73 -8.74 7.68
N PRO A 121 -13.22 -7.59 7.21
CA PRO A 121 -13.14 -6.42 8.05
C PRO A 121 -14.58 -6.09 8.49
N GLY A 122 -14.78 -6.06 9.81
CA GLY A 122 -16.07 -5.83 10.43
C GLY A 122 -16.61 -4.42 10.17
N ASP A 123 -17.25 -3.81 11.16
CA ASP A 123 -17.94 -2.52 10.97
C ASP A 123 -16.99 -1.31 10.99
N TRP A 124 -15.67 -1.55 11.03
CA TRP A 124 -14.65 -0.51 11.13
C TRP A 124 -14.08 -0.08 9.77
N ARG A 125 -14.31 -0.85 8.69
CA ARG A 125 -14.13 -0.39 7.32
C ARG A 125 -15.46 0.12 6.79
N SER A 126 -15.41 1.19 6.00
CA SER A 126 -16.62 1.69 5.34
C SER A 126 -17.20 0.58 4.44
N PRO A 127 -18.53 0.34 4.43
CA PRO A 127 -19.16 -0.62 3.52
C PRO A 127 -18.83 -0.35 2.05
N LEU A 128 -18.49 0.89 1.71
CA LEU A 128 -18.11 1.31 0.37
C LEU A 128 -16.64 1.03 0.05
N GLU A 129 -15.79 0.82 1.05
CA GLU A 129 -14.40 0.35 0.85
C GLU A 129 -14.36 -1.13 0.50
N LYS A 130 -15.22 -1.93 1.13
CA LYS A 130 -15.21 -3.40 1.05
C LYS A 130 -15.18 -3.94 -0.39
N PRO A 131 -15.96 -3.42 -1.35
CA PRO A 131 -15.92 -3.88 -2.75
C PRO A 131 -14.60 -3.59 -3.47
N PHE A 132 -13.79 -2.64 -2.99
CA PHE A 132 -12.52 -2.25 -3.60
C PHE A 132 -11.29 -2.84 -2.90
N LEU A 133 -11.49 -3.65 -1.85
CA LEU A 133 -10.40 -4.33 -1.16
C LEU A 133 -9.90 -5.50 -2.02
N PHE A 134 -8.78 -5.28 -2.68
CA PHE A 134 -7.99 -6.29 -3.36
C PHE A 134 -7.06 -6.97 -2.35
N LEU A 135 -7.29 -8.23 -1.97
CA LEU A 135 -6.40 -8.92 -1.01
C LEU A 135 -6.14 -8.07 0.25
N GLY A 136 -7.21 -7.55 0.85
CA GLY A 136 -7.18 -6.86 2.15
C GLY A 136 -7.06 -5.35 2.11
N ASP A 137 -6.72 -4.77 0.95
CA ASP A 137 -6.60 -3.31 0.79
C ASP A 137 -6.67 -2.88 -0.67
N PHE A 138 -6.47 -1.60 -0.97
CA PHE A 138 -6.49 -1.06 -2.32
C PHE A 138 -5.54 -1.79 -3.28
N HIS A 139 -5.91 -1.87 -4.56
CA HIS A 139 -5.11 -2.52 -5.59
C HIS A 139 -3.77 -1.79 -5.82
N PRO A 140 -2.61 -2.48 -5.89
CA PRO A 140 -1.29 -1.82 -5.95
C PRO A 140 -1.09 -0.91 -7.17
N ALA A 141 -1.79 -1.16 -8.29
CA ALA A 141 -1.78 -0.27 -9.46
C ALA A 141 -2.33 1.14 -9.20
N ILE A 142 -3.06 1.36 -8.10
CA ILE A 142 -3.50 2.71 -7.70
C ILE A 142 -2.31 3.63 -7.50
N LEU A 143 -1.18 3.12 -6.99
CA LEU A 143 0.04 3.91 -6.80
C LEU A 143 0.56 4.45 -8.14
N THR A 144 0.58 3.61 -9.18
CA THR A 144 1.04 4.04 -10.51
C THR A 144 -0.01 4.88 -11.24
N ILE A 145 -1.31 4.59 -11.09
CA ILE A 145 -2.39 5.40 -11.66
C ILE A 145 -2.37 6.81 -11.06
N LEU A 146 -2.22 6.92 -9.74
CA LEU A 146 -2.09 8.20 -9.05
C LEU A 146 -0.86 8.95 -9.55
N LEU A 147 0.29 8.29 -9.68
CA LEU A 147 1.51 8.90 -10.19
C LEU A 147 1.32 9.40 -11.64
N ARG A 148 0.69 8.60 -12.51
CA ARG A 148 0.36 8.97 -13.89
C ARG A 148 -0.49 10.23 -13.97
N SER A 149 -1.38 10.47 -13.00
CA SER A 149 -2.17 11.71 -12.95
C SER A 149 -1.32 12.99 -12.80
N PHE A 150 -0.13 12.90 -12.21
CA PHE A 150 0.82 14.03 -12.14
C PHE A 150 1.63 14.20 -13.43
N LEU A 151 1.94 13.08 -14.10
CA LEU A 151 2.77 13.02 -15.30
C LEU A 151 2.00 13.48 -16.55
N ASP A 152 0.71 13.16 -16.65
CA ASP A 152 -0.09 13.46 -17.83
C ASP A 152 -0.66 14.90 -17.80
N PRO A 153 -0.29 15.76 -18.77
CA PRO A 153 -0.78 17.13 -18.86
C PRO A 153 -2.31 17.26 -18.97
N SER A 154 -2.99 16.25 -19.51
CA SER A 154 -4.45 16.23 -19.70
C SER A 154 -5.19 16.22 -18.36
N PHE A 155 -4.63 15.55 -17.35
CA PHE A 155 -5.18 15.51 -15.99
C PHE A 155 -4.81 16.75 -15.18
N ARG A 156 -3.78 17.50 -15.57
CA ARG A 156 -3.40 18.77 -14.94
C ARG A 156 -4.35 19.93 -15.29
N SER A 157 -5.08 19.85 -16.40
CA SER A 157 -6.01 20.89 -16.88
C SER A 157 -7.44 20.78 -16.32
N ILE A 158 -7.81 19.66 -15.68
CA ILE A 158 -9.10 19.49 -15.03
C ILE A 158 -9.00 20.10 -13.63
N SER A 159 -9.33 21.39 -13.56
CA SER A 159 -9.27 22.30 -12.42
C SER A 159 -9.73 21.70 -11.08
N VAL A 160 -8.78 21.52 -10.15
CA VAL A 160 -9.02 21.55 -8.71
C VAL A 160 -8.90 23.03 -8.24
N PRO A 161 -9.76 23.55 -7.35
CA PRO A 161 -9.68 24.96 -6.93
C PRO A 161 -8.37 25.26 -6.17
N SER A 162 -7.50 26.05 -6.80
CA SER A 162 -6.41 26.93 -6.31
C SER A 162 -5.48 26.57 -5.13
N SER A 163 -5.54 25.42 -4.47
CA SER A 163 -4.54 25.00 -3.47
C SER A 163 -3.45 24.08 -4.05
N PHE A 164 -3.71 23.46 -5.20
CA PHE A 164 -2.80 22.56 -5.90
C PHE A 164 -2.25 23.25 -7.14
N THR A 165 -1.04 23.80 -7.06
CA THR A 165 -0.22 24.02 -8.26
C THR A 165 0.83 22.92 -8.36
N PRO A 166 0.49 21.72 -8.87
CA PRO A 166 1.47 20.66 -9.19
C PRO A 166 2.44 21.08 -10.31
N SER A 167 2.28 22.30 -10.84
CA SER A 167 2.76 22.75 -12.14
C SER A 167 4.25 22.99 -12.23
N ARG A 168 4.99 23.05 -11.11
CA ARG A 168 6.46 23.25 -11.15
C ARG A 168 7.25 21.95 -10.96
N ALA A 169 6.90 21.14 -9.96
CA ALA A 169 7.62 19.89 -9.67
C ALA A 169 7.42 18.82 -10.76
N TRP A 170 6.32 18.88 -11.50
CA TRP A 170 5.95 17.86 -12.50
C TRP A 170 5.98 18.39 -13.95
N LYS A 171 6.51 19.60 -14.19
CA LYS A 171 6.41 20.27 -15.50
C LYS A 171 7.09 19.48 -16.62
N ASP A 172 8.22 18.85 -16.30
CA ASP A 172 9.04 18.06 -17.22
C ASP A 172 9.54 16.79 -16.49
N PRO A 173 8.73 15.73 -16.38
CA PRO A 173 9.16 14.51 -15.70
C PRO A 173 10.33 13.86 -16.44
N SER A 174 11.30 13.32 -15.69
CA SER A 174 12.46 12.68 -16.28
C SER A 174 12.06 11.44 -17.09
N GLN A 175 12.79 11.18 -18.18
CA GLN A 175 12.59 9.95 -18.97
C GLN A 175 12.84 8.70 -18.12
N ASP A 176 13.78 8.79 -17.16
CA ASP A 176 14.06 7.71 -16.20
C ASP A 176 12.85 7.41 -15.30
N LEU A 177 12.15 8.44 -14.82
CA LEU A 177 10.92 8.26 -14.03
C LEU A 177 9.84 7.59 -14.87
N ILE A 178 9.63 8.03 -16.12
CA ILE A 178 8.64 7.44 -17.03
C ILE A 178 8.98 5.96 -17.27
N ALA A 179 10.23 5.65 -17.60
CA ALA A 179 10.69 4.28 -17.82
C ALA A 179 10.54 3.40 -16.56
N LYS A 180 10.81 3.97 -15.38
CA LYS A 180 10.63 3.28 -14.09
C LYS A 180 9.17 2.96 -13.82
N VAL A 181 8.25 3.90 -14.07
CA VAL A 181 6.79 3.66 -13.93
C VAL A 181 6.32 2.57 -14.88
N GLU A 182 6.77 2.60 -16.15
CA GLU A 182 6.43 1.56 -17.12
C GLU A 182 7.00 0.18 -16.74
N GLN A 183 8.18 0.13 -16.12
CA GLN A 183 8.75 -1.09 -15.59
C GLN A 183 7.89 -1.64 -14.44
N ILE A 184 7.49 -0.79 -13.48
CA ILE A 184 6.61 -1.17 -12.37
C ILE A 184 5.27 -1.71 -12.90
N GLU A 185 4.65 -1.00 -13.85
CA GLU A 185 3.38 -1.42 -14.46
C GLU A 185 3.50 -2.75 -15.22
N ARG A 186 4.63 -2.99 -15.90
CA ARG A 186 4.93 -4.30 -16.50
C ARG A 186 5.06 -5.39 -15.45
N GLY A 187 5.75 -5.13 -14.35
CA GLY A 187 5.85 -6.06 -13.21
C GLY A 187 4.47 -6.38 -12.61
N LEU A 188 3.64 -5.35 -12.40
CA LEU A 188 2.27 -5.50 -11.91
C LEU A 188 1.41 -6.40 -12.80
N ARG A 189 1.50 -6.25 -14.14
CA ARG A 189 0.79 -7.09 -15.11
C ARG A 189 1.19 -8.57 -15.04
N LEU A 190 2.33 -8.89 -14.46
CA LEU A 190 2.78 -10.27 -14.25
C LEU A 190 2.39 -10.78 -12.85
N ILE A 191 2.69 -10.00 -11.80
CA ILE A 191 2.57 -10.45 -10.41
C ILE A 191 1.10 -10.50 -9.96
N VAL A 192 0.30 -9.49 -10.29
CA VAL A 192 -1.09 -9.41 -9.83
C VAL A 192 -1.91 -10.62 -10.32
N PRO A 193 -1.92 -10.99 -11.62
CA PRO A 193 -2.63 -12.18 -12.07
C PRO A 193 -2.16 -13.47 -11.38
N THR A 194 -0.87 -13.58 -11.06
CA THR A 194 -0.34 -14.73 -10.32
C THR A 194 -0.90 -14.81 -8.90
N LEU A 195 -0.97 -13.69 -8.17
CA LEU A 195 -1.59 -13.67 -6.83
C LEU A 195 -3.08 -14.03 -6.87
N VAL A 196 -3.81 -13.49 -7.85
CA VAL A 196 -5.23 -13.81 -8.02
C VAL A 196 -5.43 -15.27 -8.41
N GLN A 197 -4.57 -15.82 -9.27
CA GLN A 197 -4.64 -17.24 -9.63
C GLN A 197 -4.39 -18.14 -8.41
N ARG A 198 -3.34 -17.85 -7.61
CA ARG A 198 -3.08 -18.57 -6.36
C ARG A 198 -4.27 -18.53 -5.41
N LEU A 199 -4.89 -17.36 -5.24
CA LEU A 199 -6.10 -17.23 -4.42
C LEU A 199 -7.24 -18.13 -4.94
N ARG A 200 -7.51 -18.11 -6.26
CA ARG A 200 -8.55 -18.95 -6.86
C ARG A 200 -8.28 -20.44 -6.66
N ASP A 201 -7.03 -20.87 -6.81
CA ASP A 201 -6.64 -22.27 -6.64
C ASP A 201 -6.86 -22.72 -5.19
N VAL A 202 -6.52 -21.87 -4.23
CA VAL A 202 -6.70 -22.12 -2.79
C VAL A 202 -8.17 -22.16 -2.39
N GLN A 203 -8.98 -21.25 -2.95
CA GLN A 203 -10.44 -21.25 -2.77
C GLN A 203 -11.10 -22.47 -3.39
N LYS A 204 -10.64 -22.90 -4.57
CA LYS A 204 -11.15 -24.09 -5.25
C LYS A 204 -10.94 -25.35 -4.41
N VAL A 205 -9.74 -25.58 -3.89
CA VAL A 205 -9.43 -26.75 -3.05
C VAL A 205 -10.32 -26.80 -1.81
N TYR A 206 -10.54 -25.66 -1.15
CA TYR A 206 -11.44 -25.58 0.00
C TYR A 206 -12.89 -25.88 -0.39
N PHE A 207 -13.36 -25.31 -1.50
CA PHE A 207 -14.72 -25.51 -1.98
C PHE A 207 -14.98 -26.97 -2.37
N GLU A 208 -14.05 -27.62 -3.08
CA GLU A 208 -14.15 -29.04 -3.44
C GLU A 208 -14.26 -29.91 -2.17
N ALA A 209 -13.41 -29.68 -1.17
CA ALA A 209 -13.47 -30.39 0.10
C ALA A 209 -14.79 -30.14 0.86
N ALA A 210 -15.32 -28.91 0.80
CA ALA A 210 -16.60 -28.57 1.42
C ALA A 210 -17.79 -29.28 0.74
N VAL A 211 -17.77 -29.37 -0.59
CA VAL A 211 -18.77 -30.12 -1.35
C VAL A 211 -18.70 -31.60 -1.02
N ASP A 212 -17.51 -32.19 -0.98
CA ASP A 212 -17.33 -33.62 -0.65
C ASP A 212 -17.84 -33.95 0.75
N SER A 213 -17.50 -33.13 1.76
CA SER A 213 -18.02 -33.28 3.13
C SER A 213 -19.55 -33.15 3.18
N TRP A 214 -20.13 -32.21 2.44
CA TRP A 214 -21.58 -32.02 2.36
C TRP A 214 -22.30 -33.22 1.72
N VAL A 215 -21.77 -33.76 0.63
CA VAL A 215 -22.31 -34.97 -0.04
C VAL A 215 -22.21 -36.19 0.89
N ALA A 216 -21.09 -36.37 1.59
CA ALA A 216 -20.90 -37.46 2.53
C ALA A 216 -21.89 -37.40 3.72
N GLY A 217 -22.17 -36.19 4.23
CA GLY A 217 -23.16 -35.97 5.28
C GLY A 217 -24.59 -36.36 4.88
N HIS A 218 -24.97 -36.21 3.60
CA HIS A 218 -26.28 -36.65 3.11
C HIS A 218 -26.41 -38.18 3.04
N GLN A 219 -25.29 -38.90 2.95
CA GLN A 219 -25.26 -40.37 2.88
C GLN A 219 -25.20 -41.03 4.27
N ARG A 220 -24.91 -40.27 5.33
CA ARG A 220 -24.86 -40.74 6.73
C ARG A 220 -25.67 -39.81 7.64
N VAL A 221 -26.85 -40.26 8.07
CA VAL A 221 -27.82 -39.53 8.92
C VAL A 221 -27.22 -39.00 10.24
N GLU A 222 -26.04 -39.48 10.68
CA GLU A 222 -25.39 -39.09 11.95
C GLU A 222 -23.97 -38.50 11.79
N ALA A 223 -23.47 -38.28 10.57
CA ALA A 223 -22.12 -37.72 10.38
C ALA A 223 -22.13 -36.18 10.32
N SER A 224 -21.27 -35.53 11.10
CA SER A 224 -21.06 -34.07 10.98
C SER A 224 -20.48 -33.75 9.60
N SER A 225 -21.18 -32.86 8.87
CA SER A 225 -20.80 -32.37 7.54
C SER A 225 -19.76 -31.26 7.68
N GLU A 226 -18.60 -31.58 8.24
CA GLU A 226 -17.52 -30.62 8.44
C GLU A 226 -16.37 -30.85 7.47
N VAL A 227 -15.77 -29.74 7.01
CA VAL A 227 -14.55 -29.77 6.19
C VAL A 227 -13.40 -30.29 7.05
N PRO A 228 -12.52 -31.17 6.53
CA PRO A 228 -11.36 -31.64 7.28
C PRO A 228 -10.51 -30.50 7.84
N GLU A 229 -10.13 -30.58 9.12
CA GLU A 229 -9.43 -29.50 9.83
C GLU A 229 -8.06 -29.18 9.21
N ASP A 230 -7.40 -30.18 8.62
CA ASP A 230 -6.14 -30.05 7.90
C ASP A 230 -6.30 -29.21 6.62
N VAL A 231 -7.40 -29.39 5.87
CA VAL A 231 -7.73 -28.57 4.69
C VAL A 231 -7.97 -27.12 5.11
N ILE A 232 -8.73 -26.90 6.20
CA ILE A 232 -8.95 -25.55 6.75
C ILE A 232 -7.62 -24.90 7.13
N LYS A 233 -6.77 -25.59 7.88
CA LYS A 233 -5.46 -25.07 8.31
C LYS A 233 -4.54 -24.76 7.12
N SER A 234 -4.51 -25.61 6.11
CA SER A 234 -3.72 -25.38 4.89
C SER A 234 -4.24 -24.18 4.11
N HIS A 235 -5.56 -24.07 3.96
CA HIS A 235 -6.21 -22.95 3.29
C HIS A 235 -5.86 -21.62 3.96
N LEU A 236 -6.02 -21.52 5.29
CA LEU A 236 -5.74 -20.29 6.03
C LEU A 236 -4.26 -19.88 5.96
N ARG A 237 -3.32 -20.83 6.00
CA ARG A 237 -1.88 -20.55 5.87
C ARG A 237 -1.50 -20.03 4.49
N GLU A 238 -2.10 -20.59 3.43
CA GLU A 238 -1.80 -20.09 2.08
C GLU A 238 -2.43 -18.72 1.84
N LEU A 239 -3.63 -18.47 2.41
CA LEU A 239 -4.20 -17.13 2.42
C LEU A 239 -3.27 -16.14 3.13
N GLU A 240 -2.79 -16.44 4.34
CA GLU A 240 -1.78 -15.62 5.04
C GLU A 240 -0.60 -15.25 4.11
N CYS A 241 -0.05 -16.23 3.38
CA CYS A 241 1.03 -16.00 2.43
C CYS A 241 0.63 -15.06 1.28
N ILE A 242 -0.55 -15.26 0.68
CA ILE A 242 -1.06 -14.43 -0.43
C ILE A 242 -1.28 -12.98 0.01
N PHE A 243 -1.89 -12.77 1.18
CA PHE A 243 -2.11 -11.43 1.73
C PHE A 243 -0.77 -10.74 2.06
N GLY A 244 0.17 -11.49 2.66
CA GLY A 244 1.53 -11.00 2.90
C GLY A 244 2.26 -10.59 1.63
N ASP A 245 2.18 -11.40 0.56
CA ASP A 245 2.79 -11.08 -0.73
C ASP A 245 2.16 -9.82 -1.35
N ALA A 246 0.84 -9.63 -1.23
CA ALA A 246 0.14 -8.45 -1.72
C ALA A 246 0.57 -7.16 -0.99
N ASN A 247 0.72 -7.21 0.32
CA ASN A 247 1.20 -6.08 1.12
C ASN A 247 2.66 -5.75 0.84
N ARG A 248 3.52 -6.77 0.72
CA ARG A 248 4.92 -6.60 0.28
C ARG A 248 5.01 -5.93 -1.09
N LEU A 249 4.13 -6.30 -2.01
CA LEU A 249 4.04 -5.68 -3.34
C LEU A 249 3.69 -4.18 -3.25
N ARG A 250 2.69 -3.80 -2.43
CA ARG A 250 2.32 -2.39 -2.20
C ARG A 250 3.49 -1.58 -1.65
N ARG A 251 4.18 -2.11 -0.63
CA ARG A 251 5.34 -1.48 0.00
C ARG A 251 6.51 -1.33 -0.98
N SER A 252 6.83 -2.38 -1.74
CA SER A 252 7.89 -2.34 -2.75
C SER A 252 7.62 -1.26 -3.78
N ILE A 253 6.40 -1.21 -4.33
CA ILE A 253 6.03 -0.22 -5.35
C ILE A 253 6.07 1.19 -4.79
N LEU A 254 5.54 1.41 -3.58
CA LEU A 254 5.59 2.72 -2.93
C LEU A 254 7.04 3.16 -2.73
N GLY A 255 7.90 2.29 -2.21
CA GLY A 255 9.33 2.56 -2.05
C GLY A 255 10.05 2.83 -3.37
N GLU A 256 9.76 2.06 -4.42
CA GLU A 256 10.34 2.24 -5.75
C GLU A 256 9.93 3.57 -6.39
N ILE A 257 8.67 3.99 -6.22
CA ILE A 257 8.19 5.31 -6.68
C ILE A 257 8.92 6.41 -5.93
N LEU A 258 8.97 6.35 -4.60
CA LEU A 258 9.60 7.39 -3.77
C LEU A 258 11.11 7.50 -4.00
N ALA A 259 11.76 6.40 -4.37
CA ALA A 259 13.19 6.39 -4.74
C ALA A 259 13.45 7.00 -6.13
N ALA A 260 12.44 7.07 -7.00
CA ALA A 260 12.55 7.56 -8.38
C ALA A 260 12.18 9.04 -8.54
N ILE A 261 11.64 9.67 -7.50
CA ILE A 261 11.15 11.05 -7.52
C ILE A 261 11.91 11.90 -6.48
N ASP A 262 11.93 13.22 -6.70
CA ASP A 262 12.54 14.14 -5.75
C ASP A 262 11.67 14.34 -4.48
N VAL A 263 12.24 14.97 -3.45
CA VAL A 263 11.57 15.19 -2.15
C VAL A 263 10.27 15.99 -2.28
N TYR A 264 10.18 16.93 -3.23
CA TYR A 264 8.98 17.73 -3.47
C TYR A 264 7.90 16.93 -4.18
N GLN A 265 8.29 16.16 -5.20
CA GLN A 265 7.42 15.22 -5.89
C GLN A 265 6.89 14.16 -4.92
N ALA A 266 7.74 13.63 -4.04
CA ALA A 266 7.37 12.69 -2.99
C ALA A 266 6.36 13.28 -2.01
N ALA A 267 6.55 14.52 -1.57
CA ALA A 267 5.61 15.21 -0.70
C ALA A 267 4.23 15.35 -1.35
N LEU A 268 4.17 15.81 -2.61
CA LEU A 268 2.92 15.93 -3.38
C LEU A 268 2.24 14.57 -3.59
N PHE A 269 3.01 13.56 -3.96
CA PHE A 269 2.50 12.22 -4.19
C PHE A 269 1.91 11.60 -2.93
N LEU A 270 2.62 11.66 -1.80
CA LEU A 270 2.16 11.13 -0.52
C LEU A 270 0.97 11.91 0.04
N GLU A 271 0.94 13.23 -0.12
CA GLU A 271 -0.23 14.05 0.22
C GLU A 271 -1.47 13.60 -0.57
N SER A 272 -1.35 13.40 -1.88
CA SER A 272 -2.46 12.91 -2.70
C SER A 272 -2.82 11.46 -2.40
N LEU A 273 -1.86 10.60 -2.05
CA LEU A 273 -2.12 9.22 -1.63
C LEU A 273 -2.89 9.20 -0.30
N SER A 274 -2.48 10.01 0.68
CA SER A 274 -3.23 10.18 1.93
C SER A 274 -4.65 10.67 1.64
N ASN A 275 -4.81 11.72 0.82
CA ASN A 275 -6.14 12.21 0.44
C ASN A 275 -6.99 11.18 -0.31
N PHE A 276 -6.37 10.33 -1.14
CA PHE A 276 -7.06 9.23 -1.82
C PHE A 276 -7.58 8.22 -0.80
N VAL A 277 -6.72 7.72 0.10
CA VAL A 277 -7.10 6.74 1.11
C VAL A 277 -8.12 7.32 2.10
N ILE A 278 -7.94 8.56 2.54
CA ILE A 278 -8.90 9.29 3.37
C ILE A 278 -10.21 9.55 2.62
N GLY A 279 -10.16 9.79 1.32
CA GLY A 279 -11.34 9.97 0.48
C GLY A 279 -12.27 8.75 0.51
N TYR A 280 -11.72 7.55 0.66
CA TYR A 280 -12.49 6.33 0.94
C TYR A 280 -13.07 6.31 2.36
N VAL A 281 -12.29 6.74 3.35
CA VAL A 281 -12.61 6.66 4.79
C VAL A 281 -13.60 7.73 5.25
N MET A 282 -13.46 8.99 4.82
CA MET A 282 -14.11 10.18 5.41
C MET A 282 -15.28 10.72 4.59
N LYS A 283 -15.18 10.75 3.26
CA LYS A 283 -16.21 11.37 2.39
C LYS A 283 -17.54 10.61 2.34
N MET A 284 -17.62 9.47 3.03
CA MET A 284 -18.78 8.58 3.03
C MET A 284 -19.30 8.27 4.45
N CYS A 285 -18.55 8.62 5.50
CA CYS A 285 -19.01 8.46 6.89
C CYS A 285 -19.90 9.63 7.36
N TYR A 286 -19.79 10.80 6.71
CA TYR A 286 -20.75 11.89 6.82
C TYR A 286 -21.55 11.95 5.53
N GLY A 287 -22.68 11.27 5.50
CA GLY A 287 -23.59 11.27 4.36
C GLY A 287 -23.98 12.69 3.94
N VAL A 288 -23.93 12.92 2.63
CA VAL A 288 -24.92 13.75 1.94
C VAL A 288 -26.17 12.91 1.80
#